data_AF-A0A3D3WX31-F1
#
_entry.id   AF-A0A3D3WX31-F1
#
_cell.length_a   1.000
_cell.length_b   1.000
_cell.length_c   1.000
_cell.angle_alpha   90.00
_cell.angle_beta   90.00
_cell.angle_gamma   90.00
#
_symmetry.space_group_name_H-M   'P 1'
#
loop_
_entity.id
_entity.type
_entity.pdbx_description
1 polymer ?
#
loop_
_entity_poly.entity_id
_entity_poly.type
_entity_poly.pdbx_seq_one_letter_code
_entity_poly.pdbx_strand_id
1 'polypeptide(L)'
;MVAGGLGVLAFPVGLDRVFDAFSPGVQRLSQSYTESMIGKVSALVEGEPVDFRYPQEEQLSFLVKRGTPATGGVGPEQDIVAFSYLCSHMGCPLMGLYNKEHKMLGPCPCHYSRFDLSKGGLLILGQATQSLPQITLEARGDDIYATDVTGLIYGYASNI
;
A
#
# COMPACT_ATOMS: atom_id res chain seq x y z
N MET A 1 -63.20 4.44 -21.67
CA MET A 1 -62.64 4.22 -20.32
C MET A 1 -61.39 3.37 -20.50
N VAL A 2 -60.26 3.87 -20.02
CA VAL A 2 -58.90 3.40 -20.34
C VAL A 2 -58.60 2.13 -19.57
N ALA A 3 -58.21 1.06 -20.26
CA ALA A 3 -57.64 -0.13 -19.66
C ALA A 3 -56.17 0.14 -19.33
N GLY A 4 -55.80 -0.01 -18.06
CA GLY A 4 -54.43 0.11 -17.58
C GLY A 4 -53.60 -1.13 -17.94
N GLY A 5 -52.47 -0.91 -18.62
CA GLY A 5 -51.44 -1.93 -18.84
C GLY A 5 -50.24 -1.65 -17.94
N LEU A 6 -49.80 -2.67 -17.19
CA LEU A 6 -48.53 -2.66 -16.48
C LEU A 6 -47.38 -2.56 -17.50
N GLY A 7 -46.64 -1.45 -17.46
CA GLY A 7 -45.37 -1.31 -18.17
C GLY A 7 -44.27 -2.06 -17.42
N VAL A 8 -43.88 -3.22 -17.92
CA VAL A 8 -42.61 -3.86 -17.55
C VAL A 8 -41.50 -3.06 -18.22
N LEU A 9 -40.73 -2.30 -17.45
CA LEU A 9 -39.49 -1.70 -17.94
C LEU A 9 -38.50 -2.84 -18.19
N ALA A 10 -38.38 -3.23 -19.46
CA ALA A 10 -37.31 -4.11 -19.90
C ALA A 10 -35.99 -3.35 -19.73
N PHE A 11 -35.22 -3.72 -18.71
CA PHE A 11 -33.82 -3.33 -18.63
C PHE A 11 -33.09 -3.97 -19.81
N PRO A 12 -32.35 -3.20 -20.63
CA PRO A 12 -31.59 -3.77 -21.72
C PRO A 12 -30.54 -4.71 -21.11
N VAL A 13 -30.63 -5.98 -21.48
CA VAL A 13 -29.59 -6.98 -21.19
C VAL A 13 -28.29 -6.47 -21.80
N GLY A 14 -27.34 -6.07 -20.96
CA GLY A 14 -26.03 -5.58 -21.42
C GLY A 14 -25.34 -4.53 -20.56
N LEU A 15 -25.98 -3.98 -19.53
CA LEU A 15 -25.36 -2.98 -18.65
C LEU A 15 -24.56 -3.57 -17.47
N ASP A 16 -24.24 -4.87 -17.50
CA ASP A 16 -23.38 -5.50 -16.48
C ASP A 16 -21.90 -5.57 -16.91
N ARG A 17 -21.54 -5.06 -18.10
CA ARG A 17 -20.19 -5.23 -18.69
C ARG A 17 -19.37 -3.95 -18.87
N VAL A 18 -19.78 -2.84 -18.25
CA VAL A 18 -19.08 -1.55 -18.44
C VAL A 18 -17.85 -1.41 -17.53
N PHE A 19 -17.64 -2.29 -16.55
CA PHE A 19 -16.47 -2.23 -15.65
C PHE A 19 -15.32 -3.19 -15.99
N ASP A 20 -15.48 -4.10 -16.97
CA ASP A 20 -14.46 -5.13 -17.28
C ASP A 20 -13.55 -4.81 -18.47
N ALA A 21 -13.64 -3.60 -19.02
CA ALA A 21 -12.77 -3.17 -20.13
C ALA A 21 -11.54 -2.41 -19.63
N PHE A 22 -10.70 -3.07 -18.83
CA PHE A 22 -9.27 -2.71 -18.80
C PHE A 22 -8.73 -2.88 -20.23
N SER A 23 -8.03 -1.86 -20.73
CA SER A 23 -7.56 -1.79 -22.11
C SER A 23 -6.87 -3.09 -22.55
N PRO A 24 -7.24 -3.69 -23.69
CA PRO A 24 -6.53 -4.84 -24.24
C PRO A 24 -5.11 -4.39 -24.60
N GLY A 25 -4.15 -4.68 -23.72
CA GLY A 25 -2.76 -4.23 -23.82
C GLY A 25 -2.15 -3.80 -22.49
N VAL A 26 -2.94 -3.46 -21.47
CA VAL A 26 -2.43 -3.26 -20.10
C VAL A 26 -2.47 -4.61 -19.40
N GLN A 27 -1.48 -5.45 -19.65
CA GLN A 27 -1.16 -6.50 -18.68
C GLN A 27 -0.66 -5.80 -17.43
N ARG A 28 -1.38 -5.96 -16.30
CA ARG A 28 -0.74 -5.81 -15.00
C ARG A 28 0.47 -6.73 -15.08
N LEU A 29 1.67 -6.16 -14.99
CA LEU A 29 2.88 -6.96 -14.86
C LEU A 29 2.66 -7.80 -13.60
N SER A 30 2.23 -9.05 -13.81
CA SER A 30 2.04 -10.03 -12.76
C SER A 30 3.43 -10.47 -12.35
N GLN A 31 4.14 -9.58 -11.67
CA GLN A 31 5.40 -9.91 -11.03
C GLN A 31 5.09 -10.95 -9.98
N SER A 32 5.77 -12.10 -10.08
CA SER A 32 5.61 -13.18 -9.11
C SER A 32 6.51 -12.88 -7.93
N TYR A 33 5.97 -12.20 -6.94
CA TYR A 33 6.67 -11.94 -5.70
C TYR A 33 6.78 -13.21 -4.86
N THR A 34 7.92 -13.40 -4.22
CA THR A 34 8.11 -14.48 -3.26
C THR A 34 7.63 -13.99 -1.90
N GLU A 35 6.64 -14.67 -1.32
CA GLU A 35 6.18 -14.33 0.02
C GLU A 35 7.30 -14.49 1.05
N SER A 36 7.39 -13.56 2.00
CA SER A 36 8.38 -13.61 3.08
C SER A 36 7.70 -13.37 4.41
N MET A 37 8.01 -14.19 5.42
CA MET A 37 7.56 -13.94 6.80
C MET A 37 8.46 -12.87 7.41
N ILE A 38 7.88 -11.74 7.82
CA ILE A 38 8.61 -10.53 8.22
C ILE A 38 8.46 -10.19 9.70
N GLY A 39 7.59 -10.90 10.43
CA GLY A 39 7.40 -10.65 11.85
C GLY A 39 6.15 -11.28 12.42
N LYS A 40 5.84 -10.87 13.65
CA LYS A 40 4.67 -11.33 14.42
C LYS A 40 3.84 -10.17 14.89
N VAL A 41 2.51 -10.30 14.85
CA VAL A 41 1.55 -9.30 15.35
C VAL A 41 1.78 -9.02 16.83
N SER A 42 1.98 -10.09 17.63
CA SER A 42 2.23 -9.99 19.07
C SER A 42 3.54 -9.31 19.46
N ALA A 43 4.51 -9.26 18.54
CA ALA A 43 5.81 -8.64 18.78
C ALA A 43 5.83 -7.14 18.48
N LEU A 44 4.78 -6.60 17.85
CA LEU A 44 4.74 -5.20 17.47
C LEU A 44 4.40 -4.29 18.65
N VAL A 45 5.20 -3.24 18.82
CA VAL A 45 4.90 -2.14 19.72
C VAL A 45 4.29 -1.00 18.91
N GLU A 46 3.20 -0.41 19.39
CA GLU A 46 2.56 0.70 18.71
C GLU A 46 3.54 1.87 18.50
N GLY A 47 3.59 2.36 17.27
CA GLY A 47 4.43 3.48 16.87
C GLY A 47 5.92 3.15 16.74
N GLU A 48 6.37 1.92 16.98
CA GLU A 48 7.75 1.50 16.75
C GLU A 48 7.86 0.78 15.40
N PRO A 49 8.58 1.35 14.41
CA PRO A 49 8.90 0.65 13.18
C PRO A 49 9.79 -0.57 13.42
N VAL A 50 9.53 -1.64 12.66
CA VAL A 50 10.38 -2.84 12.59
C VAL A 50 10.90 -2.97 11.16
N ASP A 51 12.21 -3.02 11.04
CA ASP A 51 12.89 -3.06 9.75
C ASP A 51 12.94 -4.49 9.18
N PHE A 52 12.77 -4.62 7.88
CA PHE A 52 12.93 -5.88 7.15
C PHE A 52 13.36 -5.63 5.70
N ARG A 53 13.66 -6.70 4.97
CA ARG A 53 14.07 -6.66 3.56
C ARG A 53 13.02 -7.35 2.69
N TYR A 54 12.53 -6.63 1.68
CA TYR A 54 11.54 -7.13 0.75
C TYR A 54 11.38 -6.16 -0.43
N PRO A 55 11.12 -6.66 -1.65
CA PRO A 55 11.13 -8.07 -2.09
C PRO A 55 12.53 -8.69 -2.31
N GLN A 56 13.58 -7.88 -2.41
CA GLN A 56 14.96 -8.35 -2.58
C GLN A 56 15.80 -8.04 -1.34
N GLU A 57 16.96 -8.70 -1.20
CA GLU A 57 17.82 -8.54 -0.02
C GLU A 57 18.34 -7.11 0.15
N GLU A 58 18.53 -6.36 -0.92
CA GLU A 58 19.03 -4.99 -0.89
C GLU A 58 17.94 -3.96 -0.58
N GLN A 59 16.66 -4.35 -0.72
CA GLN A 59 15.52 -3.44 -0.63
C GLN A 59 15.00 -3.34 0.80
N LEU A 60 15.39 -2.28 1.50
CA LEU A 60 15.02 -2.03 2.90
C LEU A 60 13.60 -1.43 3.00
N SER A 61 12.79 -2.06 3.84
CA SER A 61 11.41 -1.70 4.15
C SER A 61 11.19 -1.73 5.67
N PHE A 62 10.04 -1.22 6.10
CA PHE A 62 9.63 -1.30 7.49
C PHE A 62 8.15 -1.57 7.60
N LEU A 63 7.75 -2.17 8.73
CA LEU A 63 6.37 -2.31 9.14
C LEU A 63 6.18 -1.53 10.45
N VAL A 64 4.99 -1.01 10.70
CA VAL A 64 4.66 -0.30 11.94
C VAL A 64 3.22 -0.57 12.33
N LYS A 65 2.99 -0.86 13.61
CA LYS A 65 1.65 -0.84 14.21
C LYS A 65 1.27 0.61 14.50
N ARG A 66 0.31 1.17 13.77
CA ARG A 66 -0.03 2.60 13.89
C ARG A 66 -0.96 2.92 15.06
N GLY A 67 -1.71 1.96 15.61
CA GLY A 67 -2.76 2.18 16.60
C GLY A 67 -4.05 2.81 16.05
N THR A 68 -4.13 3.00 14.73
CA THR A 68 -5.32 3.49 14.04
C THR A 68 -5.40 2.85 12.67
N PRO A 69 -6.60 2.49 12.18
CA PRO A 69 -6.75 1.84 10.87
C PRO A 69 -6.08 2.60 9.73
N ALA A 70 -5.63 1.86 8.73
CA ALA A 70 -4.96 2.39 7.54
C ALA A 70 -5.34 1.61 6.27
N THR A 71 -5.20 2.26 5.11
CA THR A 71 -5.30 1.58 3.82
C THR A 71 -4.25 0.47 3.72
N GLY A 72 -4.70 -0.76 3.42
CA GLY A 72 -3.83 -1.94 3.35
C GLY A 72 -3.33 -2.44 4.70
N GLY A 73 -3.92 -1.97 5.82
CA GLY A 73 -3.55 -2.41 7.15
C GLY A 73 -4.04 -3.83 7.45
N VAL A 74 -3.21 -4.62 8.15
CA VAL A 74 -3.55 -5.98 8.57
C VAL A 74 -3.68 -6.09 10.09
N GLY A 75 -4.03 -7.28 10.57
CA GLY A 75 -4.27 -7.55 11.99
C GLY A 75 -5.69 -7.17 12.44
N PRO A 76 -6.03 -7.41 13.72
CA PRO A 76 -7.39 -7.21 14.23
C PRO A 76 -7.89 -5.76 14.12
N GLU A 77 -6.99 -4.80 14.28
CA GLU A 77 -7.29 -3.36 14.24
C GLU A 77 -7.07 -2.73 12.86
N GLN A 78 -6.61 -3.52 11.87
CA GLN A 78 -6.30 -3.05 10.50
C GLN A 78 -5.31 -1.85 10.50
N ASP A 79 -4.37 -1.83 11.43
CA ASP A 79 -3.47 -0.71 11.72
C ASP A 79 -1.99 -1.01 11.48
N ILE A 80 -1.67 -2.25 11.09
CA ILE A 80 -0.31 -2.69 10.78
C ILE A 80 -0.07 -2.51 9.29
N VAL A 81 0.85 -1.61 8.93
CA VAL A 81 1.19 -1.29 7.54
C VAL A 81 2.69 -1.31 7.33
N ALA A 82 3.11 -1.54 6.09
CA ALA A 82 4.51 -1.59 5.72
C ALA A 82 4.82 -0.80 4.44
N PHE A 83 6.01 -0.21 4.38
CA PHE A 83 6.44 0.64 3.27
C PHE A 83 7.95 0.50 3.02
N SER A 84 8.38 0.87 1.81
CA SER A 84 9.80 1.05 1.50
C SER A 84 10.39 2.24 2.26
N TYR A 85 11.65 2.15 2.67
CA TYR A 85 12.37 3.30 3.23
C TYR A 85 12.94 4.26 2.18
N LEU A 86 12.87 3.94 0.89
CA LEU A 86 13.40 4.83 -0.14
C LEU A 86 12.37 5.89 -0.51
N CYS A 87 12.75 7.16 -0.34
CA CYS A 87 11.93 8.27 -0.81
C CYS A 87 11.67 8.15 -2.31
N SER A 88 10.41 8.13 -2.69
CA SER A 88 9.97 7.95 -4.08
C SER A 88 10.36 9.09 -5.04
N HIS A 89 10.97 10.17 -4.54
CA HIS A 89 11.52 11.24 -5.36
C HIS A 89 12.88 10.85 -5.97
N MET A 90 13.94 10.87 -5.14
CA MET A 90 15.33 10.62 -5.54
C MET A 90 16.05 9.64 -4.60
N GLY A 91 15.31 8.76 -3.93
CA GLY A 91 15.89 7.62 -3.21
C GLY A 91 16.51 7.90 -1.86
N CYS A 92 16.41 9.12 -1.33
CA CYS A 92 16.95 9.42 -0.01
C CYS A 92 16.34 8.47 1.05
N PRO A 93 17.16 7.90 1.94
CA PRO A 93 16.67 6.97 2.96
C PRO A 93 15.80 7.72 3.98
N LEU A 94 14.66 7.11 4.32
CA LEU A 94 13.68 7.62 5.28
C LEU A 94 13.73 6.88 6.63
N MET A 95 14.69 5.99 6.80
CA MET A 95 14.89 5.24 8.05
C MET A 95 15.09 6.18 9.24
N GLY A 96 14.40 5.89 10.34
CA GLY A 96 14.41 6.72 11.55
C GLY A 96 13.58 8.01 11.46
N LEU A 97 12.86 8.25 10.37
CA LEU A 97 12.05 9.46 10.18
C LEU A 97 10.54 9.22 10.37
N TYR A 98 10.15 8.14 11.03
CA TYR A 98 8.76 7.94 11.41
C TYR A 98 8.38 8.88 12.54
N ASN A 99 7.37 9.72 12.32
CA ASN A 99 6.85 10.62 13.33
C ASN A 99 5.67 9.93 14.04
N LYS A 100 5.87 9.57 15.32
CA LYS A 100 4.86 8.88 16.13
C LYS A 100 3.62 9.72 16.42
N GLU A 101 3.81 11.02 16.66
CA GLU A 101 2.72 11.95 16.99
C GLU A 101 1.74 12.11 15.83
N HIS A 102 2.26 12.25 14.60
CA HIS A 102 1.49 12.48 13.40
C HIS A 102 1.28 11.21 12.55
N LYS A 103 1.86 10.08 12.96
CA LYS A 103 1.78 8.77 12.30
C LYS A 103 2.12 8.81 10.80
N MET A 104 3.08 9.64 10.44
CA MET A 104 3.53 9.92 9.07
C MET A 104 5.03 9.64 8.93
N LEU A 105 5.51 9.45 7.70
CA LEU A 105 6.93 9.28 7.42
C LEU A 105 7.54 10.58 6.86
N GLY A 106 8.71 10.94 7.36
CA GLY A 106 9.44 12.15 6.99
C GLY A 106 9.34 13.26 8.05
N PRO A 107 9.77 14.49 7.72
CA PRO A 107 10.19 14.95 6.40
C PRO A 107 11.47 14.27 5.90
N CYS A 108 11.49 13.94 4.60
CA CYS A 108 12.70 13.50 3.90
C CYS A 108 13.79 14.57 4.03
N PRO A 109 15.03 14.21 4.40
CA PRO A 109 16.07 15.18 4.72
C PRO A 109 16.60 15.90 3.47
N CYS A 110 16.35 15.36 2.29
CA CYS A 110 16.84 15.95 1.04
C CYS A 110 15.98 17.14 0.58
N HIS A 111 14.66 16.94 0.48
CA HIS A 111 13.74 17.94 -0.10
C HIS A 111 12.37 17.97 0.61
N TYR A 112 12.34 17.58 1.89
CA TYR A 112 11.22 17.73 2.81
C TYR A 112 9.92 16.99 2.49
N SER A 113 9.94 16.00 1.58
CA SER A 113 8.76 15.17 1.31
C SER A 113 8.24 14.46 2.57
N ARG A 114 6.91 14.46 2.77
CA ARG A 114 6.22 13.75 3.87
C ARG A 114 5.13 12.84 3.32
N PHE A 115 4.96 11.67 3.91
CA PHE A 115 4.03 10.64 3.44
C PHE A 115 3.04 10.22 4.54
N ASP A 116 1.76 10.22 4.24
CA ASP A 116 0.67 9.79 5.12
C ASP A 116 0.51 8.27 5.05
N LEU A 117 0.95 7.57 6.11
CA LEU A 117 0.89 6.11 6.18
C LEU A 117 -0.54 5.58 6.39
N SER A 118 -1.50 6.43 6.80
CA SER A 118 -2.91 6.02 6.88
C SER A 118 -3.57 5.85 5.51
N LYS A 119 -3.05 6.54 4.50
CA LYS A 119 -3.61 6.64 3.15
C LYS A 119 -2.69 6.01 2.11
N GLY A 120 -2.11 4.85 2.43
CA GLY A 120 -1.24 4.10 1.51
C GLY A 120 -0.01 4.88 1.07
N GLY A 121 0.59 5.66 1.98
CA GLY A 121 1.82 6.40 1.70
C GLY A 121 1.61 7.64 0.84
N LEU A 122 0.40 8.21 0.82
CA LEU A 122 0.08 9.40 0.05
C LEU A 122 1.03 10.55 0.37
N LEU A 123 1.57 11.21 -0.66
CA LEU A 123 2.38 12.41 -0.48
C LEU A 123 1.54 13.54 0.12
N ILE A 124 1.93 14.02 1.30
CA ILE A 124 1.30 15.17 1.96
C ILE A 124 1.83 16.47 1.36
N LEU A 125 3.16 16.56 1.23
CA LEU A 125 3.90 17.68 0.66
C LEU A 125 5.27 17.18 0.21
N GLY A 126 5.89 17.82 -0.77
CA GLY A 126 7.25 17.49 -1.23
C GLY A 126 7.40 17.46 -2.74
N GLN A 127 8.48 16.81 -3.20
CA GLN A 127 8.88 16.74 -4.60
C GLN A 127 8.61 15.38 -5.27
N ALA A 128 8.19 14.37 -4.49
CA ALA A 128 7.85 13.08 -5.07
C ALA A 128 6.62 13.21 -6.00
N THR A 129 6.55 12.38 -7.03
CA THR A 129 5.41 12.35 -7.97
C THR A 129 4.53 11.12 -7.78
N GLN A 130 4.92 10.22 -6.87
CA GLN A 130 4.17 9.03 -6.49
C GLN A 130 4.13 8.90 -4.95
N SER A 131 3.10 8.20 -4.46
CA SER A 131 3.04 7.74 -3.07
C SER A 131 4.26 6.91 -2.71
N LEU A 132 4.54 6.79 -1.41
CA LEU A 132 5.56 5.88 -0.94
C LEU A 132 5.17 4.43 -1.26
N PRO A 133 6.04 3.63 -1.91
CA PRO A 133 5.72 2.24 -2.22
C PRO A 133 5.32 1.47 -0.97
N GLN A 134 4.13 0.88 -1.01
CA GLN A 134 3.54 0.13 0.09
C GLN A 134 3.80 -1.36 -0.09
N ILE A 135 4.28 -2.02 0.96
CA ILE A 135 4.41 -3.47 0.97
C ILE A 135 3.07 -4.06 1.36
N THR A 136 2.49 -4.88 0.49
CA THR A 136 1.24 -5.58 0.77
C THR A 136 1.51 -6.66 1.80
N LEU A 137 0.69 -6.68 2.85
CA LEU A 137 0.82 -7.60 3.96
C LEU A 137 -0.34 -8.59 3.98
N GLU A 138 -0.08 -9.76 4.56
CA GLU A 138 -1.10 -10.71 4.99
C GLU A 138 -0.80 -11.16 6.42
N ALA A 139 -1.79 -11.10 7.30
CA ALA A 139 -1.68 -11.63 8.66
C ALA A 139 -2.31 -13.04 8.71
N ARG A 140 -1.50 -14.05 9.05
CA ARG A 140 -1.91 -15.44 9.17
C ARG A 140 -1.77 -15.88 10.63
N GLY A 141 -2.84 -15.65 11.40
CA GLY A 141 -2.79 -15.81 12.85
C GLY A 141 -1.88 -14.75 13.48
N ASP A 142 -0.81 -15.18 14.13
CA ASP A 142 0.19 -14.28 14.73
C ASP A 142 1.30 -13.88 13.73
N ASP A 143 1.47 -14.59 12.61
CA ASP A 143 2.56 -14.33 11.69
C ASP A 143 2.16 -13.31 10.61
N ILE A 144 3.10 -12.44 10.22
CA ILE A 144 2.92 -11.41 9.20
C ILE A 144 3.79 -11.76 8.01
N TYR A 145 3.16 -11.79 6.83
CA TYR A 145 3.81 -12.04 5.55
C TYR A 145 3.79 -10.78 4.68
N ALA A 146 4.90 -10.48 4.02
CA ALA A 146 4.94 -9.59 2.86
C ALA A 146 4.69 -10.41 1.59
N THR A 147 3.76 -9.96 0.74
CA THR A 147 3.25 -10.75 -0.40
C THR A 147 3.33 -10.04 -1.75
N ASP A 148 3.33 -8.72 -1.78
CA ASP A 148 3.36 -7.91 -3.01
C ASP A 148 3.89 -6.50 -2.71
N VAL A 149 4.15 -5.70 -3.74
CA VAL A 149 4.47 -4.27 -3.60
C VAL A 149 3.53 -3.43 -4.45
N THR A 150 2.82 -2.50 -3.81
CA THR A 150 2.04 -1.47 -4.50
C THR A 150 2.92 -0.24 -4.76
N GLY A 151 3.20 0.02 -6.05
CA GLY A 151 4.09 1.09 -6.50
C GLY A 151 5.48 0.58 -6.89
N LEU A 152 6.30 1.44 -7.50
CA LEU A 152 7.66 1.10 -7.93
C LEU A 152 8.67 1.63 -6.90
N ILE A 153 9.50 0.74 -6.37
CA ILE A 153 10.58 1.11 -5.45
C ILE A 153 11.62 1.93 -6.19
N TYR A 154 12.01 3.06 -5.61
CA TYR A 154 12.95 3.97 -6.25
C TYR A 154 14.28 3.28 -6.56
N GLY A 155 14.84 3.58 -7.74
CA GLY A 155 16.13 3.06 -8.17
C GLY A 155 16.05 1.73 -8.93
N TYR A 156 14.85 1.17 -9.08
CA TYR A 156 14.62 -0.07 -9.81
C TYR A 156 13.69 0.14 -11.00
N ALA A 157 13.96 -0.54 -12.12
CA ALA A 157 13.07 -0.57 -13.28
C ALA A 157 11.91 -1.57 -13.11
N SER A 158 12.06 -2.49 -12.16
CA SER A 158 11.14 -3.54 -11.75
C SER A 158 11.43 -3.86 -10.28
N ASN A 159 10.42 -4.15 -9.46
CA ASN A 159 10.67 -4.47 -8.04
C ASN A 159 11.40 -5.82 -7.86
N ILE A 160 11.27 -6.73 -8.83
CA ILE A 160 12.00 -8.00 -8.94
C ILE A 160 12.94 -8.01 -10.15
#